data_AF-A7J2Z2-F1
#
_entry.id   AF-A7J2Z2-F1
#
_cell.length_a   1.000
_cell.length_b   1.000
_cell.length_c   1.000
_cell.angle_alpha   90.00
_cell.angle_beta   90.00
_cell.angle_gamma   90.00
#
_symmetry.space_group_name_H-M   'P 1'
#
loop_
_entity.id
_entity.type
_entity.pdbx_description
1 polymer ?
#
loop_
_entity_poly.entity_id
_entity_poly.type
_entity_poly.pdbx_seq_one_letter_code
_entity_poly.pdbx_strand_id
1 'polypeptide(L)'
;QPNAMGGREVGALSNQLACHMDFNNPDHIALVKNFWHAENMAEQPGLKAVDMFEAIEKGKIKAIWIMATNPAVSLPNNSQVRRALENCEFVVVSDGVQNDTAQFADV
;
A
#
# COMPACT_ATOMS: atom_id res chain seq x y z
N GLN A 1 9.22 2.62 13.13
CA GLN A 1 9.53 1.52 12.20
C GLN A 1 11.03 1.20 12.27
N PRO A 2 11.45 0.12 12.94
CA PRO A 2 12.87 -0.23 13.06
C PRO A 2 13.48 -0.72 11.74
N ASN A 3 12.67 -1.25 10.82
CA ASN A 3 13.12 -1.77 9.52
C ASN A 3 12.59 -0.96 8.31
N ALA A 4 12.57 0.37 8.42
CA ALA A 4 12.06 1.22 7.34
C ALA A 4 12.86 1.07 6.04
N MET A 5 14.19 0.90 6.13
CA MET A 5 15.03 0.70 4.93
C MET A 5 14.83 -0.68 4.32
N GLY A 6 14.78 -1.75 5.11
CA GLY A 6 14.54 -3.09 4.59
C GLY A 6 13.20 -3.20 3.84
N GLY A 7 12.15 -2.54 4.34
CA GLY A 7 10.87 -2.46 3.62
C GLY A 7 11.01 -1.80 2.24
N ARG A 8 11.79 -0.71 2.13
CA ARG A 8 12.04 -0.04 0.84
C ARG A 8 12.83 -0.92 -0.12
N GLU A 9 13.83 -1.63 0.40
CA GLU A 9 14.68 -2.52 -0.39
C GLU A 9 13.86 -3.67 -1.00
N VAL A 10 12.84 -4.18 -0.31
CA VAL A 10 11.99 -5.27 -0.83
C VAL A 10 10.77 -4.81 -1.62
N GLY A 11 10.68 -3.52 -1.98
CA GLY A 11 9.63 -2.99 -2.85
C GLY A 11 8.37 -2.49 -2.15
N ALA A 12 8.41 -2.19 -0.84
CA ALA A 12 7.26 -1.61 -0.11
C ALA A 12 7.09 -0.09 -0.35
N LEU A 13 7.51 0.42 -1.51
CA LEU A 13 7.28 1.80 -1.95
C LEU A 13 6.49 1.78 -3.26
N SER A 14 5.41 2.56 -3.33
CA SER A 14 4.55 2.58 -4.52
C SER A 14 5.27 3.09 -5.77
N ASN A 15 6.37 3.83 -5.62
CA ASN A 15 7.10 4.49 -6.70
C ASN A 15 8.43 3.83 -7.07
N GLN A 16 8.72 2.64 -6.54
CA GLN A 16 9.97 1.93 -6.81
C GLN A 16 9.74 0.42 -6.80
N LEU A 17 10.45 -0.29 -7.65
CA LEU A 17 10.49 -1.75 -7.63
C LEU A 17 11.46 -2.26 -6.55
N ALA A 18 11.41 -3.57 -6.27
CA ALA A 18 12.36 -4.22 -5.36
C ALA A 18 13.83 -3.97 -5.79
N CYS A 19 14.73 -4.01 -4.82
CA CYS A 19 16.16 -3.70 -4.96
C CYS A 19 16.42 -2.30 -5.54
N HIS A 20 15.57 -1.33 -5.19
CA HIS A 20 15.67 0.05 -5.63
C HIS A 20 15.57 0.27 -7.16
N MET A 21 14.95 -0.66 -7.87
CA MET A 21 14.79 -0.57 -9.31
C MET A 21 13.74 0.49 -9.72
N ASP A 22 14.05 1.23 -10.78
CA ASP A 22 13.20 2.30 -11.35
C ASP A 22 12.23 1.76 -12.42
N PHE A 23 10.96 2.19 -12.36
CA PHE A 23 9.92 1.94 -13.38
C PHE A 23 10.23 2.57 -14.74
N ASN A 24 11.06 3.62 -14.81
CA ASN A 24 11.45 4.25 -16.09
C ASN A 24 12.48 3.42 -16.87
N ASN A 25 13.04 2.37 -16.28
CA ASN A 25 13.97 1.47 -16.96
C ASN A 25 13.26 0.15 -17.33
N PRO A 26 13.03 -0.14 -18.62
CA PRO A 26 12.36 -1.37 -19.04
C PRO A 26 13.14 -2.64 -18.63
N ASP A 27 14.48 -2.57 -18.55
CA ASP A 27 15.30 -3.71 -18.13
C ASP A 27 15.08 -4.06 -16.65
N HIS A 28 14.80 -3.05 -15.82
CA HIS A 28 14.47 -3.26 -14.42
C HIS A 28 13.12 -3.96 -14.25
N ILE A 29 12.09 -3.50 -14.98
CA ILE A 29 10.76 -4.14 -14.97
C ILE A 29 10.91 -5.60 -15.43
N ALA A 30 11.63 -5.84 -16.53
CA ALA A 30 11.85 -7.19 -17.06
C ALA A 30 12.58 -8.10 -16.06
N LEU A 31 13.60 -7.59 -15.37
CA LEU A 31 14.35 -8.34 -14.37
C LEU A 31 13.46 -8.80 -13.20
N VAL A 32 12.69 -7.87 -12.62
CA VAL A 32 11.78 -8.20 -11.50
C VAL A 32 10.66 -9.13 -11.97
N LYS A 33 10.08 -8.86 -13.14
CA LYS A 33 9.05 -9.71 -13.77
C LYS A 33 9.52 -11.16 -13.90
N ASN A 34 10.73 -11.35 -14.43
CA ASN A 34 11.31 -12.68 -14.64
C ASN A 34 11.64 -13.38 -13.33
N PHE A 35 12.23 -12.66 -12.37
CA PHE A 35 12.61 -13.22 -11.06
C PHE A 35 11.39 -13.72 -10.27
N TRP A 36 10.26 -12.99 -10.30
CA TRP A 36 9.03 -13.37 -9.59
C TRP A 36 8.08 -14.25 -10.41
N HIS A 37 8.37 -14.54 -11.67
CA HIS A 37 7.42 -15.17 -12.60
C HIS A 37 6.06 -14.42 -12.67
N ALA A 38 6.11 -13.09 -12.60
CA ALA A 38 4.93 -12.24 -12.52
C ALA A 38 4.34 -11.99 -13.93
N GLU A 39 3.34 -12.77 -14.34
CA GLU A 39 2.70 -12.59 -15.66
C GLU A 39 2.23 -11.15 -15.89
N ASN A 40 1.61 -10.56 -14.86
CA ASN A 40 1.07 -9.20 -14.83
C ASN A 40 1.90 -8.28 -13.92
N MET A 41 3.11 -7.92 -14.39
CA MET A 41 3.99 -7.00 -13.66
C MET A 41 3.48 -5.56 -13.73
N ALA A 42 3.62 -4.81 -12.64
CA ALA A 42 3.38 -3.37 -12.66
C ALA A 42 4.43 -2.67 -13.54
N GLU A 43 3.97 -1.77 -14.41
CA GLU A 43 4.84 -1.02 -15.34
C GLU A 43 4.92 0.47 -14.99
N GLN A 44 4.16 0.92 -13.99
CA GLN A 44 4.08 2.32 -13.56
C GLN A 44 3.98 2.43 -12.04
N PRO A 45 4.41 3.55 -11.44
CA PRO A 45 4.22 3.84 -10.03
C PRO A 45 2.75 3.79 -9.58
N GLY A 46 2.53 3.25 -8.38
CA GLY A 46 1.25 3.32 -7.67
C GLY A 46 1.07 4.61 -6.87
N LEU A 47 -0.14 4.79 -6.32
CA LEU A 47 -0.48 5.94 -5.49
C LEU A 47 0.29 5.95 -4.17
N LYS A 48 0.70 7.15 -3.74
CA LYS A 48 1.24 7.37 -2.39
C LYS A 48 0.11 7.35 -1.37
N ALA A 49 0.45 7.19 -0.09
CA ALA A 49 -0.54 6.98 0.97
C ALA A 49 -1.71 7.99 0.98
N VAL A 50 -1.43 9.29 0.87
CA VAL A 50 -2.48 10.33 0.87
C VAL A 50 -3.38 10.19 -0.36
N ASP A 51 -2.79 10.12 -1.56
CA ASP A 51 -3.53 9.96 -2.82
C ASP A 51 -4.32 8.64 -2.87
N MET A 52 -3.78 7.58 -2.25
CA MET A 52 -4.42 6.27 -2.14
C MET A 52 -5.70 6.35 -1.30
N PHE A 53 -5.66 6.99 -0.12
CA PHE A 53 -6.86 7.16 0.70
C PHE A 53 -7.89 8.09 0.05
N GLU A 54 -7.47 9.09 -0.73
CA GLU A 54 -8.40 9.85 -1.57
C GLU A 54 -9.05 8.99 -2.65
N ALA A 55 -8.29 8.09 -3.28
CA ALA A 55 -8.80 7.18 -4.30
C ALA A 55 -9.78 6.15 -3.73
N ILE A 56 -9.58 5.72 -2.48
CA ILE A 56 -10.54 4.88 -1.74
C ILE A 56 -11.83 5.67 -1.49
N GLU A 57 -11.75 6.88 -0.94
CA GLU A 57 -12.94 7.72 -0.67
C GLU A 57 -13.72 8.04 -1.96
N LYS A 58 -13.03 8.15 -3.11
CA LYS A 58 -13.63 8.33 -4.44
C LYS A 58 -14.14 7.03 -5.08
N GLY A 59 -14.04 5.88 -4.41
CA GLY A 59 -14.46 4.57 -4.90
C GLY A 59 -13.62 3.99 -6.05
N LYS A 60 -12.44 4.56 -6.33
CA LYS A 60 -11.52 4.05 -7.36
C LYS A 60 -10.74 2.83 -6.88
N ILE A 61 -10.35 2.83 -5.62
CA ILE A 61 -9.78 1.66 -4.93
C ILE A 61 -10.87 1.09 -4.05
N LYS A 62 -11.19 -0.19 -4.27
CA LYS A 62 -12.28 -0.89 -3.59
C LYS A 62 -11.82 -1.81 -2.47
N ALA A 63 -10.54 -2.17 -2.49
CA ALA A 63 -9.95 -3.02 -1.47
C ALA A 63 -8.62 -2.43 -0.98
N ILE A 64 -8.37 -2.53 0.33
CA ILE A 64 -7.08 -2.17 0.94
C ILE A 64 -6.65 -3.24 1.94
N TRP A 65 -5.37 -3.58 1.93
CA TRP A 65 -4.75 -4.44 2.93
C TRP A 65 -3.71 -3.65 3.72
N ILE A 66 -3.94 -3.53 5.02
CA ILE A 66 -3.15 -2.74 5.95
C ILE A 66 -2.37 -3.70 6.86
N MET A 67 -1.04 -3.65 6.78
CA MET A 67 -0.17 -4.57 7.53
C MET A 67 0.67 -3.80 8.56
N ALA A 68 0.52 -4.16 9.84
CA ALA A 68 1.30 -3.67 10.98
C ALA A 68 1.44 -2.13 11.04
N THR A 69 0.36 -1.40 10.79
CA THR A 69 0.30 0.07 10.85
C THR A 69 -1.10 0.56 11.23
N ASN A 70 -1.19 1.79 11.76
CA ASN A 70 -2.44 2.39 12.26
C ASN A 70 -2.76 3.73 11.57
N PRO A 71 -3.08 3.74 10.25
CA PRO A 71 -3.33 4.95 9.48
C PRO A 71 -4.53 5.77 9.99
N ALA A 72 -5.50 5.14 10.66
CA ALA A 72 -6.62 5.83 11.30
C ALA A 72 -6.20 6.77 12.45
N VAL A 73 -4.93 6.73 12.88
CA VAL A 73 -4.32 7.63 13.86
C VAL A 73 -3.09 8.35 13.30
N SER A 74 -2.20 7.65 12.60
CA SER A 74 -0.85 8.15 12.29
C SER A 74 -0.77 9.08 11.07
N LEU A 75 -1.80 9.14 10.22
CA LEU A 75 -1.79 9.98 9.02
C LEU A 75 -2.30 11.41 9.30
N PRO A 76 -1.76 12.45 8.63
CA PRO A 76 -2.07 13.85 8.93
C PRO A 76 -3.55 14.25 8.84
N ASN A 77 -4.32 13.59 7.96
CA ASN A 77 -5.77 13.79 7.82
C ASN A 77 -6.53 12.52 8.21
N ASN A 78 -6.38 12.10 9.48
CA ASN A 78 -6.96 10.87 9.98
C ASN A 78 -8.49 10.81 9.84
N SER A 79 -9.20 11.94 9.92
CA SER A 79 -10.64 12.02 9.69
C SER A 79 -11.02 11.59 8.27
N GLN A 80 -10.24 11.96 7.27
CA GLN A 80 -10.44 11.52 5.89
C GLN A 80 -10.13 10.04 5.74
N VAL A 81 -9.05 9.57 6.35
CA VAL A 81 -8.68 8.15 6.33
C VAL A 81 -9.79 7.28 6.92
N ARG A 82 -10.38 7.69 8.05
CA ARG A 82 -11.49 6.96 8.68
C ARG A 82 -12.70 6.89 7.75
N ARG A 83 -13.13 8.01 7.14
CA ARG A 83 -14.20 8.00 6.15
C ARG A 83 -13.88 7.14 4.93
N ALA A 84 -12.64 7.15 4.46
CA ALA A 84 -12.22 6.31 3.35
C ALA A 84 -12.34 4.82 3.71
N LEU A 85 -11.89 4.44 4.91
CA LEU A 85 -12.00 3.06 5.40
C LEU A 85 -13.47 2.64 5.60
N GLU A 86 -14.31 3.51 6.18
CA GLU A 86 -15.76 3.25 6.36
C GLU A 86 -16.49 3.02 5.03
N ASN A 87 -16.04 3.64 3.94
CA ASN A 87 -16.65 3.53 2.61
C ASN A 87 -15.93 2.54 1.68
N CYS A 88 -14.83 1.93 2.12
CA CYS A 88 -14.09 0.97 1.30
C CYS A 88 -14.90 -0.33 1.21
N GLU A 89 -14.94 -0.97 0.04
CA GLU A 89 -15.75 -2.19 -0.14
C GLU A 89 -15.13 -3.41 0.57
N PHE A 90 -13.82 -3.39 0.80
CA PHE A 90 -13.13 -4.46 1.51
C PHE A 90 -11.83 -3.99 2.21
N VAL A 91 -11.74 -4.15 3.51
CA VAL A 91 -10.60 -3.75 4.34
C VAL A 91 -10.03 -4.96 5.06
N VAL A 92 -8.75 -5.27 4.81
CA VAL A 92 -8.02 -6.31 5.54
C VAL A 92 -7.02 -5.65 6.48
N VAL A 93 -6.99 -6.08 7.75
CA VAL A 93 -5.98 -5.61 8.72
C VAL A 93 -5.20 -6.80 9.27
N SER A 94 -3.90 -6.83 8.99
CA SER A 94 -2.97 -7.82 9.57
C SER A 94 -2.07 -7.13 10.58
N ASP A 95 -2.42 -7.25 11.86
CA ASP A 95 -1.67 -6.69 12.98
C ASP A 95 -1.57 -7.71 14.13
N GLY A 96 -0.51 -7.61 14.93
CA GLY A 96 -0.32 -8.44 16.12
C GLY A 96 -1.12 -7.94 17.33
N VAL A 97 -1.72 -6.75 17.23
CA VAL A 97 -2.54 -6.14 18.30
C VAL A 97 -3.81 -5.51 17.72
N GLN A 98 -4.86 -5.41 18.54
CA GLN A 98 -6.03 -4.61 18.19
C GLN A 98 -5.67 -3.12 18.22
N ASN A 99 -5.89 -2.42 17.11
CA ASN A 99 -5.63 -0.99 16.95
C ASN A 99 -6.85 -0.23 16.40
N ASP A 100 -6.79 1.10 16.29
CA ASP A 100 -7.91 1.92 15.79
C ASP A 100 -8.30 1.63 14.35
N THR A 101 -7.34 1.21 13.52
CA THR A 101 -7.58 0.86 12.12
C THR A 101 -8.31 -0.48 12.00
N ALA A 102 -8.06 -1.42 12.92
CA ALA A 102 -8.74 -2.73 12.95
C ALA A 102 -10.26 -2.62 13.20
N GLN A 103 -10.76 -1.47 13.66
CA GLN A 103 -12.20 -1.22 13.81
C GLN A 103 -12.95 -1.14 12.48
N PHE A 104 -12.23 -0.91 11.38
CA PHE A 104 -12.79 -0.82 10.02
C PHE A 104 -12.55 -2.09 9.21
N ALA A 105 -11.93 -3.12 9.78
CA ALA A 105 -11.56 -4.32 9.07
C ALA A 105 -12.76 -5.25 8.84
N ASP A 106 -12.84 -5.82 7.64
CA ASP A 106 -13.71 -6.95 7.34
C ASP A 106 -13.06 -8.29 7.74
N VAL A 107 -11.72 -8.36 7.68
CA VAL A 107 -10.90 -9.53 8.04
C VAL A 107 -9.60 -9.12 8.73
#